data_AF-A0A3D2LCW3-F1
#
_entry.id   AF-A0A3D2LCW3-F1
#
_cell.length_a   1.000
_cell.length_b   1.000
_cell.length_c   1.000
_cell.angle_alpha   90.00
_cell.angle_beta   90.00
_cell.angle_gamma   90.00
#
_symmetry.space_group_name_H-M   'P 1'
#
loop_
_entity.id
_entity.type
_entity.pdbx_description
1 polymer ?
#
loop_
_entity_poly.entity_id
_entity_poly.type
_entity_poly.pdbx_seq_one_letter_code
_entity_poly.pdbx_strand_id
1 'polypeptide(L)'
;MRLGCILIAAGLLAACGQERAEAPAETPAPATTEVTSDLDSALEAEPAAPPVDDINYQALSGYDESWYVSAGWPGEYPAGFAVLDAGTTVPAWTVPNGANEADTSCALPQYANYQLWNYDRADADDLRFFVATKTFPVTLNQDASIEYISDGGIHTLDLKAGDQLTYLRYLGEGFTVVSYDGAE
;
A
#
# COMPACT_ATOMS: atom_id res chain seq x y z
N MET A 1 29.83 34.16 -49.77
CA MET A 1 28.68 33.28 -50.06
C MET A 1 28.22 32.65 -48.75
N ARG A 2 26.98 32.98 -48.36
CA ARG A 2 26.03 32.33 -47.42
C ARG A 2 26.56 31.54 -46.21
N LEU A 3 26.37 32.13 -45.03
CA LEU A 3 26.15 31.42 -43.76
C LEU A 3 24.91 30.53 -43.87
N GLY A 4 25.03 29.26 -43.51
CA GLY A 4 23.93 28.30 -43.39
C GLY A 4 23.66 27.94 -41.94
N CYS A 5 22.70 28.63 -41.33
CA CYS A 5 21.83 28.12 -40.27
C CYS A 5 21.01 26.92 -40.86
N ILE A 6 20.39 25.96 -40.17
CA ILE A 6 19.63 25.99 -38.92
C ILE A 6 19.04 24.57 -38.66
N LEU A 7 18.59 24.35 -37.41
CA LEU A 7 17.46 23.52 -36.91
C LEU A 7 17.52 21.99 -36.78
N ILE A 8 17.48 21.62 -35.50
CA ILE A 8 16.87 20.45 -34.86
C ILE A 8 15.40 20.35 -35.26
N ALA A 9 14.99 19.23 -35.84
CA ALA A 9 13.59 18.91 -36.10
C ALA A 9 12.98 18.20 -34.88
N ALA A 10 12.13 18.92 -34.14
CA ALA A 10 11.20 18.33 -33.19
C ALA A 10 10.06 17.65 -33.97
N GLY A 11 10.00 16.33 -33.93
CA GLY A 11 8.90 15.55 -34.50
C GLY A 11 7.68 15.63 -33.59
N LEU A 12 6.75 16.53 -33.91
CA LEU A 12 5.40 16.57 -33.37
C LEU A 12 4.59 15.39 -33.94
N LEU A 13 4.13 14.51 -33.05
CA LEU A 13 3.10 13.52 -33.32
C LEU A 13 1.80 14.26 -33.70
N ALA A 14 1.42 14.15 -34.97
CA ALA A 14 0.16 14.66 -35.47
C ALA A 14 -0.99 13.73 -35.05
N ALA A 15 -1.89 14.23 -34.20
CA ALA A 15 -3.26 13.74 -34.12
C ALA A 15 -4.08 14.48 -35.19
N CYS A 16 -4.30 13.86 -36.34
CA CYS A 16 -5.26 14.33 -37.34
C CYS A 16 -6.60 13.64 -37.09
N GLY A 17 -7.63 14.41 -36.73
CA GLY A 17 -8.98 13.86 -36.59
C GLY A 17 -9.96 14.71 -35.79
N GLN A 18 -10.05 16.02 -36.05
CA GLN A 18 -11.22 16.78 -35.66
C GLN A 18 -11.41 17.95 -36.63
N GLU A 19 -12.43 17.85 -37.49
CA GLU A 19 -12.89 18.99 -38.27
C GLU A 19 -13.30 20.11 -37.30
N ARG A 20 -12.78 21.31 -37.54
CA ARG A 20 -13.06 22.49 -36.73
C ARG A 20 -14.46 23.01 -37.07
N ALA A 21 -15.44 22.68 -36.22
CA ALA A 21 -16.71 23.39 -36.21
C ALA A 21 -16.47 24.88 -35.84
N GLU A 22 -17.27 25.76 -36.45
CA GLU A 22 -17.23 27.22 -36.24
C GLU A 22 -17.32 27.62 -34.76
N ALA A 23 -16.77 28.80 -34.46
CA ALA A 23 -16.73 29.36 -33.10
C ALA A 23 -18.14 29.44 -32.46
N PRO A 24 -18.32 29.09 -31.18
CA PRO A 24 -19.63 29.13 -30.55
C PRO A 24 -20.08 30.58 -30.35
N ALA A 25 -21.35 30.86 -30.67
CA ALA A 25 -22.02 32.11 -30.31
C ALA A 25 -22.19 32.24 -28.78
N GLU A 26 -22.20 33.48 -28.27
CA GLU A 26 -22.35 33.78 -26.84
C GLU A 26 -23.65 33.20 -26.24
N THR A 27 -23.50 32.43 -25.16
CA THR A 27 -24.58 31.82 -24.40
C THR A 27 -25.19 32.83 -23.41
N PRO A 28 -26.54 32.94 -23.31
CA PRO A 28 -27.19 33.82 -22.33
C PRO A 28 -27.01 33.30 -20.90
N ALA A 29 -27.05 34.22 -19.93
CA ALA A 29 -26.83 33.94 -18.50
C ALA A 29 -27.75 32.82 -17.96
N PRO A 30 -27.27 31.95 -17.06
CA PRO A 30 -28.02 30.79 -16.63
C PRO A 30 -29.16 31.18 -15.69
N ALA A 31 -30.31 30.52 -15.87
CA ALA A 31 -31.41 30.55 -14.92
C ALA A 31 -31.06 29.68 -13.70
N THR A 32 -31.33 30.21 -12.50
CA THR A 32 -31.19 29.50 -11.23
C THR A 32 -32.06 28.25 -11.24
N THR A 33 -31.44 27.08 -11.22
CA THR A 33 -32.11 25.79 -11.01
C THR A 33 -31.60 25.25 -9.69
N GLU A 34 -32.50 25.04 -8.73
CA GLU A 34 -32.17 24.35 -7.48
C GLU A 34 -31.69 22.93 -7.83
N VAL A 35 -30.44 22.63 -7.50
CA VAL A 35 -29.88 21.29 -7.60
C VAL A 35 -30.29 20.54 -6.34
N THR A 36 -31.20 19.58 -6.47
CA THR A 36 -31.47 18.61 -5.41
C THR A 36 -30.23 17.75 -5.19
N SER A 37 -29.85 17.62 -3.93
CA SER A 37 -28.62 17.02 -3.42
C SER A 37 -28.67 15.48 -3.44
N ASP A 38 -28.61 14.88 -4.62
CA ASP A 38 -28.55 13.41 -4.78
C ASP A 38 -27.16 12.93 -5.25
N LEU A 39 -26.09 13.55 -4.75
CA LEU A 39 -24.70 13.15 -5.01
C LEU A 39 -23.96 12.62 -3.76
N ASP A 40 -24.67 12.37 -2.67
CA ASP A 40 -24.10 12.08 -1.34
C ASP A 40 -24.06 10.58 -0.97
N SER A 41 -23.98 9.66 -1.93
CA SER A 41 -24.08 8.22 -1.60
C SER A 41 -23.28 7.24 -2.48
N ALA A 42 -22.19 7.69 -3.11
CA ALA A 42 -21.30 6.79 -3.84
C ALA A 42 -19.84 6.79 -3.35
N LEU A 43 -19.51 7.59 -2.33
CA LEU A 43 -18.15 7.70 -1.76
C LEU A 43 -18.03 7.14 -0.33
N GLU A 44 -19.14 6.75 0.28
CA GLU A 44 -19.21 6.24 1.67
C GLU A 44 -19.41 4.71 1.72
N ALA A 45 -18.92 3.98 0.72
CA ALA A 45 -18.69 2.56 0.90
C ALA A 45 -17.24 2.41 1.35
N GLU A 46 -17.02 2.25 2.65
CA GLU A 46 -15.73 1.75 3.13
C GLU A 46 -15.38 0.50 2.31
N PRO A 47 -14.20 0.46 1.66
CA PRO A 47 -13.80 -0.73 0.94
C PRO A 47 -13.92 -1.91 1.90
N ALA A 48 -14.62 -2.94 1.47
CA ALA A 48 -14.76 -4.16 2.27
C ALA A 48 -13.37 -4.56 2.73
N ALA A 49 -13.20 -4.74 4.05
CA ALA A 49 -11.95 -5.20 4.60
C ALA A 49 -11.50 -6.43 3.80
N PRO A 50 -10.24 -6.48 3.33
CA PRO A 50 -9.77 -7.66 2.63
C PRO A 50 -10.04 -8.88 3.51
N PRO A 51 -10.41 -10.03 2.92
CA PRO A 51 -10.72 -11.23 3.69
C PRO A 51 -9.59 -11.48 4.70
N VAL A 52 -9.97 -11.72 5.96
CA VAL A 52 -9.03 -12.07 7.02
C VAL A 52 -8.24 -13.27 6.52
N ASP A 53 -6.95 -13.07 6.32
CA ASP A 53 -6.08 -14.12 5.85
C ASP A 53 -5.82 -15.06 7.04
N ASP A 54 -6.50 -16.22 7.09
CA ASP A 54 -6.38 -17.24 8.15
C ASP A 54 -4.98 -17.92 8.17
N ILE A 55 -4.01 -17.34 7.47
CA ILE A 55 -2.65 -17.82 7.38
C ILE A 55 -1.88 -17.45 8.65
N ASN A 56 -1.32 -18.47 9.31
CA ASN A 56 -0.36 -18.28 10.38
C ASN A 56 1.02 -17.94 9.79
N TYR A 57 1.25 -16.66 9.49
CA TYR A 57 2.49 -16.16 8.92
C TYR A 57 3.71 -16.41 9.80
N GLN A 58 3.55 -16.38 11.13
CA GLN A 58 4.63 -16.72 12.06
C GLN A 58 5.12 -18.15 11.81
N ALA A 59 4.20 -19.11 11.71
CA ALA A 59 4.51 -20.53 11.49
C ALA A 59 5.06 -20.84 10.09
N LEU A 60 4.77 -19.99 9.09
CA LEU A 60 5.32 -20.10 7.73
C LEU A 60 6.69 -19.44 7.59
N SER A 61 7.08 -18.60 8.54
CA SER A 61 8.32 -17.85 8.50
C SER A 61 9.43 -18.53 9.29
N GLY A 62 10.67 -18.11 9.03
CA GLY A 62 11.83 -18.55 9.81
C GLY A 62 12.10 -17.68 11.04
N TYR A 63 11.22 -16.74 11.39
CA TYR A 63 11.44 -15.82 12.50
C TYR A 63 11.05 -16.45 13.85
N ASP A 64 11.81 -16.11 14.89
CA ASP A 64 11.49 -16.51 16.27
C ASP A 64 10.44 -15.55 16.90
N GLU A 65 10.08 -15.83 18.15
CA GLU A 65 9.07 -15.07 18.92
C GLU A 65 9.49 -13.62 19.25
N SER A 66 10.74 -13.22 18.99
CA SER A 66 11.16 -11.81 19.09
C SER A 66 10.72 -10.96 17.90
N TRP A 67 10.00 -11.55 16.95
CA TRP A 67 9.43 -10.90 15.79
C TRP A 67 7.92 -11.07 15.78
N TYR A 68 7.23 -10.01 15.36
CA TYR A 68 5.83 -10.04 15.03
C TYR A 68 5.68 -10.14 13.51
N VAL A 69 5.03 -11.20 13.04
CA VAL A 69 4.84 -11.47 11.61
C VAL A 69 3.35 -11.38 11.27
N SER A 70 2.99 -10.46 10.38
CA SER A 70 1.59 -10.19 9.98
C SER A 70 1.44 -9.92 8.48
N ALA A 71 0.23 -10.11 7.97
CA ALA A 71 -0.10 -9.92 6.55
C ALA A 71 0.13 -8.48 6.06
N GLY A 72 0.45 -8.32 4.79
CA GLY A 72 0.61 -7.03 4.12
C GLY A 72 2.07 -6.62 3.89
N TRP A 73 2.31 -5.33 3.71
CA TRP A 73 3.62 -4.76 3.41
C TRP A 73 3.90 -3.59 4.36
N PRO A 74 5.17 -3.34 4.77
CA PRO A 74 5.49 -2.26 5.69
C PRO A 74 5.18 -0.86 5.12
N GLY A 75 4.64 0.00 5.98
CA GLY A 75 4.33 1.41 5.67
C GLY A 75 2.96 1.64 5.06
N GLU A 76 2.57 2.91 5.00
CA GLU A 76 1.25 3.36 4.54
C GLU A 76 1.06 3.19 3.03
N TYR A 77 2.10 3.54 2.26
CA TYR A 77 2.17 3.40 0.81
C TYR A 77 3.27 2.41 0.46
N PRO A 78 2.93 1.12 0.36
CA PRO A 78 3.97 0.12 0.33
C PRO A 78 4.62 0.09 -1.05
N ALA A 79 5.94 0.24 -1.06
CA ALA A 79 6.72 0.28 -2.29
C ALA A 79 6.66 -1.08 -3.00
N GLY A 80 6.27 -1.07 -4.27
CA GLY A 80 6.40 -2.22 -5.16
C GLY A 80 7.70 -2.20 -5.96
N PHE A 81 7.94 -3.24 -6.72
CA PHE A 81 9.03 -3.27 -7.71
C PHE A 81 8.58 -3.92 -9.02
N ALA A 82 9.22 -3.53 -10.12
CA ALA A 82 9.00 -4.12 -11.43
C ALA A 82 10.29 -4.72 -11.98
N VAL A 83 10.16 -5.87 -12.65
CA VAL A 83 11.26 -6.55 -13.33
C VAL A 83 11.34 -6.04 -14.75
N LEU A 84 12.42 -5.37 -15.14
CA LEU A 84 12.52 -4.76 -16.48
C LEU A 84 13.25 -5.66 -17.49
N ASP A 85 14.20 -6.44 -17.01
CA ASP A 85 15.06 -7.27 -17.86
C ASP A 85 14.55 -8.71 -17.94
N ALA A 86 14.83 -9.37 -19.07
CA ALA A 86 14.55 -10.79 -19.25
C ALA A 86 15.61 -11.65 -18.53
N GLY A 87 15.19 -12.80 -18.01
CA GLY A 87 16.10 -13.73 -17.34
C GLY A 87 16.57 -13.26 -15.96
N THR A 88 15.86 -12.32 -15.33
CA THR A 88 16.16 -11.90 -13.96
C THR A 88 15.96 -13.05 -12.99
N THR A 89 17.01 -13.36 -12.22
CA THR A 89 16.98 -14.31 -11.11
C THR A 89 17.43 -13.59 -9.85
N VAL A 90 16.67 -13.74 -8.77
CA VAL A 90 16.99 -13.12 -7.47
C VAL A 90 17.29 -14.20 -6.43
N PRO A 91 18.17 -13.91 -5.44
CA PRO A 91 18.28 -14.74 -4.24
C PRO A 91 16.93 -14.82 -3.54
N ALA A 92 16.60 -15.99 -3.00
CA ALA A 92 15.33 -16.26 -2.35
C ALA A 92 15.49 -17.25 -1.19
N TRP A 93 14.41 -17.44 -0.42
CA TRP A 93 14.36 -18.32 0.72
C TRP A 93 13.24 -19.33 0.56
N THR A 94 13.53 -20.61 0.80
CA THR A 94 12.52 -21.67 0.87
C THR A 94 11.58 -21.46 2.06
N VAL A 95 12.13 -20.93 3.16
CA VAL A 95 11.38 -20.46 4.33
C VAL A 95 11.68 -18.98 4.52
N PRO A 96 10.72 -18.07 4.28
CA PRO A 96 11.01 -16.65 4.20
C PRO A 96 11.49 -16.08 5.56
N ASN A 97 12.76 -15.67 5.58
CA ASN A 97 13.42 -14.96 6.66
C ASN A 97 14.68 -14.24 6.14
N GLY A 98 14.58 -12.93 5.92
CA GLY A 98 15.68 -12.11 5.39
C GLY A 98 16.84 -11.87 6.38
N ALA A 99 16.74 -12.32 7.63
CA ALA A 99 17.85 -12.31 8.58
C ALA A 99 18.85 -13.45 8.34
N ASN A 100 18.48 -14.45 7.52
CA ASN A 100 19.33 -15.57 7.13
C ASN A 100 19.87 -15.37 5.70
N GLU A 101 20.94 -16.10 5.36
CA GLU A 101 21.37 -16.19 3.96
C GLU A 101 20.30 -16.86 3.10
N ALA A 102 20.15 -16.39 1.86
CA ALA A 102 19.28 -17.00 0.87
C ALA A 102 19.75 -18.43 0.56
N ASP A 103 18.82 -19.39 0.56
CA ASP A 103 19.10 -20.82 0.34
C ASP A 103 18.69 -21.30 -1.06
N THR A 104 18.05 -20.43 -1.84
CA THR A 104 17.57 -20.73 -3.19
C THR A 104 17.56 -19.47 -4.06
N SER A 105 17.04 -19.60 -5.27
CA SER A 105 16.88 -18.50 -6.22
C SER A 105 15.57 -18.60 -6.98
N CYS A 106 14.92 -17.47 -7.22
CA CYS A 106 13.68 -17.39 -7.98
C CYS A 106 13.90 -16.64 -9.29
N ALA A 107 13.48 -17.25 -10.41
CA ALA A 107 13.37 -16.55 -11.67
C ALA A 107 12.11 -15.67 -11.65
N LEU A 108 12.25 -14.41 -12.02
CA LEU A 108 11.14 -13.46 -12.07
C LEU A 108 10.81 -13.14 -13.54
N PRO A 109 9.52 -13.18 -13.94
CA PRO A 109 9.12 -12.84 -15.30
C PRO A 109 9.45 -11.39 -15.66
N GLN A 110 9.88 -11.14 -16.90
CA GLN A 110 10.04 -9.78 -17.40
C GLN A 110 8.71 -9.03 -17.37
N TYR A 111 8.76 -7.75 -17.00
CA TYR A 111 7.63 -6.84 -16.81
C TYR A 111 6.66 -7.24 -15.69
N ALA A 112 7.06 -8.19 -14.84
CA ALA A 112 6.35 -8.47 -13.62
C ALA A 112 6.36 -7.25 -12.68
N ASN A 113 5.20 -6.84 -12.18
CA ASN A 113 5.05 -5.80 -11.17
C ASN A 113 4.54 -6.42 -9.87
N TYR A 114 5.39 -6.41 -8.85
CA TYR A 114 5.11 -6.94 -7.52
C TYR A 114 4.77 -5.79 -6.58
N GLN A 115 3.49 -5.67 -6.25
CA GLN A 115 2.96 -4.71 -5.29
C GLN A 115 1.64 -5.31 -4.75
N LEU A 116 1.36 -5.16 -3.45
CA LEU A 116 0.23 -5.83 -2.79
C LEU A 116 -1.17 -5.47 -3.35
N TRP A 117 -1.32 -4.31 -3.96
CA TRP A 117 -2.55 -3.81 -4.59
C TRP A 117 -2.60 -4.13 -6.08
N ASN A 118 -1.57 -4.77 -6.64
CA ASN A 118 -1.67 -5.40 -7.95
C ASN A 118 -2.37 -6.75 -7.82
N TYR A 119 -3.69 -6.70 -7.55
CA TYR A 119 -4.51 -7.88 -7.26
C TYR A 119 -4.47 -8.91 -8.39
N ASP A 120 -4.54 -8.48 -9.65
CA ASP A 120 -4.45 -9.38 -10.80
C ASP A 120 -3.18 -10.23 -10.76
N ARG A 121 -2.05 -9.63 -10.39
CA ARG A 121 -0.79 -10.35 -10.25
C ARG A 121 -0.74 -11.20 -9.00
N ALA A 122 -1.20 -10.66 -7.87
CA ALA A 122 -1.24 -11.40 -6.62
C ALA A 122 -2.05 -12.70 -6.76
N ASP A 123 -3.19 -12.63 -7.42
CA ASP A 123 -4.06 -13.77 -7.68
C ASP A 123 -3.44 -14.74 -8.70
N ALA A 124 -2.89 -14.22 -9.80
CA ALA A 124 -2.34 -15.06 -10.87
C ALA A 124 -1.12 -15.90 -10.42
N ASP A 125 -0.30 -15.35 -9.53
CA ASP A 125 0.93 -15.97 -9.04
C ASP A 125 0.78 -16.53 -7.61
N ASP A 126 -0.43 -16.48 -7.01
CA ASP A 126 -0.70 -16.82 -5.60
C ASP A 126 0.29 -16.15 -4.63
N LEU A 127 0.52 -14.86 -4.84
CA LEU A 127 1.46 -14.08 -4.03
C LEU A 127 0.83 -13.73 -2.69
N ARG A 128 1.62 -13.98 -1.64
CA ARG A 128 1.33 -13.52 -0.28
C ARG A 128 2.37 -12.51 0.14
N PHE A 129 1.92 -11.45 0.78
CA PHE A 129 2.76 -10.39 1.31
C PHE A 129 2.64 -10.40 2.82
N PHE A 130 3.77 -10.37 3.51
CA PHE A 130 3.79 -10.23 4.96
C PHE A 130 4.99 -9.39 5.38
N VAL A 131 4.89 -8.84 6.59
CA VAL A 131 5.96 -8.10 7.23
C VAL A 131 6.40 -8.83 8.48
N ALA A 132 7.70 -8.85 8.74
CA ALA A 132 8.28 -9.25 10.02
C ALA A 132 8.87 -8.00 10.68
N THR A 133 8.37 -7.66 11.87
CA THR A 133 8.83 -6.52 12.66
C THR A 133 9.43 -7.02 13.95
N LYS A 134 10.65 -6.58 14.27
CA LYS A 134 11.27 -6.92 15.55
C LYS A 134 10.52 -6.21 16.67
N THR A 135 10.04 -6.98 17.64
CA THR A 135 9.25 -6.43 18.74
C THR A 135 10.15 -5.76 19.78
N PHE A 136 9.60 -4.77 20.47
CA PHE A 136 10.28 -4.13 21.59
C PHE A 136 9.27 -3.51 22.55
N PRO A 137 9.61 -3.41 23.86
CA PRO A 137 8.73 -2.79 24.83
C PRO A 137 8.68 -1.28 24.67
N VAL A 138 7.51 -0.70 24.90
CA VAL A 138 7.24 0.74 24.97
C VAL A 138 6.66 1.04 26.35
N THR A 139 7.35 1.85 27.14
CA THR A 139 6.87 2.27 28.46
C THR A 139 6.17 3.62 28.36
N LEU A 140 4.98 3.73 28.94
CA LEU A 140 4.26 4.99 29.04
C LEU A 140 4.91 5.89 30.09
N ASN A 141 5.16 7.14 29.71
CA ASN A 141 5.75 8.14 30.61
C ASN A 141 4.69 9.01 31.32
N GLN A 142 3.42 8.87 30.92
CA GLN A 142 2.27 9.59 31.47
C GLN A 142 1.01 8.74 31.26
N ASP A 143 -0.04 9.03 32.02
CA ASP A 143 -1.37 8.48 31.77
C ASP A 143 -1.82 8.84 30.34
N ALA A 144 -2.45 7.88 29.66
CA ALA A 144 -2.93 8.02 28.30
C ALA A 144 -4.24 7.26 28.12
N SER A 145 -5.02 7.65 27.12
CA SER A 145 -6.22 6.95 26.70
C SER A 145 -6.08 6.75 25.20
N ILE A 146 -5.99 5.49 24.75
CA ILE A 146 -5.76 5.15 23.35
C ILE A 146 -7.02 4.54 22.76
N GLU A 147 -7.38 4.96 21.55
CA GLU A 147 -8.45 4.31 20.78
C GLU A 147 -7.87 3.12 20.02
N TYR A 148 -8.61 2.02 20.01
CA TYR A 148 -8.25 0.82 19.25
C TYR A 148 -9.49 0.23 18.58
N ILE A 149 -9.29 -0.46 17.47
CA ILE A 149 -10.36 -1.09 16.70
C ILE A 149 -10.35 -2.59 16.99
N SER A 150 -11.45 -3.11 17.52
CA SER A 150 -11.65 -4.56 17.68
C SER A 150 -13.12 -4.90 17.51
N ASP A 151 -13.43 -6.13 17.08
CA ASP A 151 -14.80 -6.64 16.94
C ASP A 151 -15.75 -5.73 16.13
N GLY A 152 -15.19 -5.00 15.14
CA GLY A 152 -15.94 -4.07 14.30
C GLY A 152 -16.36 -2.76 14.99
N GLY A 153 -15.77 -2.43 16.13
CA GLY A 153 -16.01 -1.19 16.87
C GLY A 153 -14.73 -0.47 17.30
N ILE A 154 -14.88 0.81 17.62
CA ILE A 154 -13.82 1.62 18.25
C ILE A 154 -14.01 1.52 19.77
N HIS A 155 -12.94 1.16 20.46
CA HIS A 155 -12.87 1.03 21.90
C HIS A 155 -11.79 1.96 22.44
N THR A 156 -11.79 2.14 23.76
CA THR A 156 -10.80 2.97 24.45
C THR A 156 -10.09 2.15 25.51
N LEU A 157 -8.77 2.21 25.51
CA LEU A 157 -7.91 1.62 26.53
C LEU A 157 -7.26 2.73 27.36
N ASP A 158 -7.64 2.79 28.62
CA ASP A 158 -7.03 3.71 29.59
C ASP A 158 -5.77 3.09 30.18
N LEU A 159 -4.65 3.78 30.00
CA LEU A 159 -3.32 3.35 30.41
C LEU A 159 -2.72 4.32 31.43
N LYS A 160 -1.86 3.80 32.31
CA LYS A 160 -1.18 4.55 33.35
C LYS A 160 0.29 4.76 33.04
N ALA A 161 0.85 5.84 33.60
CA ALA A 161 2.30 6.03 33.60
C ALA A 161 2.99 4.80 34.21
N GLY A 162 3.97 4.25 33.50
CA GLY A 162 4.69 3.03 33.86
C GLY A 162 4.16 1.76 33.21
N ASP A 163 2.96 1.76 32.62
CA ASP A 163 2.46 0.63 31.84
C ASP A 163 3.38 0.34 30.65
N GLN A 164 3.47 -0.93 30.27
CA GLN A 164 4.30 -1.39 29.17
C GLN A 164 3.45 -2.03 28.08
N LEU A 165 3.60 -1.52 26.87
CA LEU A 165 3.09 -2.10 25.63
C LEU A 165 4.23 -2.82 24.92
N THR A 166 3.91 -3.80 24.08
CA THR A 166 4.86 -4.34 23.10
C THR A 166 4.56 -3.73 21.74
N TYR A 167 5.52 -3.03 21.14
CA TYR A 167 5.35 -2.54 19.78
C TYR A 167 5.42 -3.70 18.79
N LEU A 168 4.40 -3.81 17.92
CA LEU A 168 4.28 -4.88 16.95
C LEU A 168 4.50 -4.39 15.53
N ARG A 169 3.88 -3.28 15.11
CA ARG A 169 3.98 -2.80 13.71
C ARG A 169 3.56 -1.34 13.54
N TYR A 170 4.16 -0.65 12.56
CA TYR A 170 3.64 0.62 12.04
C TYR A 170 2.69 0.38 10.86
N LEU A 171 1.55 1.06 10.85
CA LEU A 171 0.59 1.01 9.74
C LEU A 171 0.72 2.24 8.84
N GLY A 172 0.61 3.45 9.40
CA GLY A 172 0.56 4.71 8.65
C GLY A 172 -0.04 5.82 9.50
N GLU A 173 0.21 7.09 9.19
CA GLU A 173 -0.43 8.27 9.81
C GLU A 173 -0.55 8.30 11.35
N GLY A 174 0.37 7.66 12.07
CA GLY A 174 0.32 7.55 13.53
C GLY A 174 -0.43 6.33 14.08
N PHE A 175 -0.99 5.49 13.21
CA PHE A 175 -1.55 4.19 13.56
C PHE A 175 -0.44 3.13 13.67
N THR A 176 -0.56 2.33 14.72
CA THR A 176 0.37 1.25 15.05
C THR A 176 -0.40 0.07 15.64
N VAL A 177 0.14 -1.12 15.45
CA VAL A 177 -0.27 -2.32 16.17
C VAL A 177 0.67 -2.46 17.37
N VAL A 178 0.08 -2.65 18.54
CA VAL A 178 0.79 -2.91 19.80
C VAL A 178 0.15 -4.12 20.47
N SER A 179 0.83 -4.71 21.45
CA SER A 179 0.19 -5.66 22.36
C SER A 179 0.22 -5.15 23.79
N TYR A 180 -0.89 -5.33 24.50
CA TYR A 180 -1.05 -5.07 25.92
C TYR A 180 -1.60 -6.33 26.61
N ASP A 181 -0.94 -6.79 27.67
CA ASP A 181 -1.32 -8.00 28.41
C ASP A 181 -1.53 -9.26 27.53
N GLY A 182 -0.79 -9.35 26.42
CA GLY A 182 -0.86 -10.47 25.48
C GLY A 182 -2.02 -10.41 24.48
N ALA A 183 -2.82 -9.35 24.49
CA ALA A 183 -3.77 -9.02 23.43
C ALA A 183 -3.13 -8.05 22.44
N GLU A 184 -3.37 -8.25 21.15
CA GLU A 184 -3.07 -7.30 20.07
C GLU A 184 -4.16 -6.21 20.00
#